data_AF-A0A418NPL3-F1
#
_entry.id   AF-A0A418NPL3-F1
#
_cell.length_a   1.000
_cell.length_b   1.000
_cell.length_c   1.000
_cell.angle_alpha   90.00
_cell.angle_beta   90.00
_cell.angle_gamma   90.00
#
_symmetry.space_group_name_H-M   'P 1'
#
loop_
_entity.id
_entity.type
_entity.pdbx_description
1 polymer ?
#
loop_
_entity_poly.entity_id
_entity_poly.type
_entity_poly.pdbx_seq_one_letter_code
_entity_poly.pdbx_strand_id
1 'polypeptide(L)'
;MKQRGNNRYPTHYGYGEIKVSRYFVLYLSQIAWVLLGVYLYSGAYWPSTCMPENLLEIYACSMRLPEDGGGWREAALLTWLWATPILVMLEISRRWGQSKD
;
A
#
# COMPACT_ATOMS: atom_id res chain seq x y z
N MET A 1 29.51 -2.60 -39.87
CA MET A 1 28.08 -2.27 -39.71
C MET A 1 27.57 -2.92 -38.43
N LYS A 2 26.82 -2.13 -37.63
CA LYS A 2 26.27 -2.38 -36.29
C LYS A 2 25.91 -3.86 -35.98
N GLN A 3 26.55 -4.44 -34.98
CA GLN A 3 26.06 -5.65 -34.32
C GLN A 3 24.64 -5.36 -33.80
N ARG A 4 23.66 -6.13 -34.27
CA ARG A 4 22.32 -6.18 -33.67
C ARG A 4 22.50 -6.65 -32.23
N GLY A 5 22.32 -5.74 -31.27
CA GLY A 5 22.17 -6.06 -29.86
C GLY A 5 20.90 -6.88 -29.68
N ASN A 6 21.03 -8.18 -29.87
CA ASN A 6 20.03 -9.17 -29.54
C ASN A 6 19.94 -9.18 -28.01
N ASN A 7 19.01 -8.42 -27.44
CA ASN A 7 18.64 -8.48 -26.03
C ASN A 7 17.98 -9.84 -25.76
N ARG A 8 18.79 -10.89 -25.79
CA ARG A 8 18.43 -12.27 -25.51
C ARG A 8 18.86 -12.57 -24.09
N TYR A 9 18.21 -11.90 -23.14
CA TYR A 9 18.15 -12.37 -21.77
C TYR A 9 16.78 -13.04 -21.58
N PRO A 10 16.59 -14.30 -22.02
CA PRO A 10 15.43 -15.07 -21.61
C PRO A 10 15.64 -15.41 -20.13
N THR A 11 14.75 -14.90 -19.28
CA THR A 11 14.36 -15.56 -18.03
C THR A 11 15.49 -16.14 -17.17
N HIS A 12 16.36 -15.28 -16.63
CA HIS A 12 17.16 -15.67 -15.47
C HIS A 12 16.25 -15.74 -14.22
N TYR A 13 15.55 -16.86 -14.05
CA TYR A 13 15.08 -17.27 -12.73
C TYR A 13 16.30 -17.73 -11.94
N GLY A 14 17.06 -16.76 -11.44
CA GLY A 14 18.11 -17.03 -10.47
C GLY A 14 17.44 -17.55 -9.20
N TYR A 15 17.63 -18.83 -8.89
CA TYR A 15 17.45 -19.37 -7.55
C TYR A 15 18.50 -18.73 -6.63
N GLY A 16 18.29 -17.46 -6.28
CA GLY A 16 19.01 -16.83 -5.20
C GLY A 16 18.43 -17.35 -3.90
N GLU A 17 19.27 -17.91 -3.01
CA GLU A 17 18.87 -18.23 -1.64
C GLU A 17 18.07 -17.06 -1.08
N ILE A 18 16.81 -17.32 -0.74
CA ILE A 18 15.93 -16.27 -0.24
C ILE A 18 16.37 -16.01 1.20
N LYS A 19 17.35 -15.11 1.35
CA LYS A 19 17.89 -14.73 2.66
C LYS A 19 16.72 -14.33 3.54
N VAL A 20 16.62 -14.94 4.72
CA VAL A 20 15.58 -14.69 5.73
C VAL A 20 15.40 -13.19 6.01
N SER A 21 16.49 -12.42 5.90
CA SER A 21 16.50 -10.96 5.99
C SER A 21 15.51 -10.27 5.04
N ARG A 22 15.30 -10.79 3.82
CA ARG A 22 14.35 -10.25 2.85
C ARG A 22 12.91 -10.38 3.35
N TYR A 23 12.53 -11.57 3.82
CA TYR A 23 11.19 -11.78 4.39
C TYR A 23 10.98 -10.96 5.65
N PHE A 24 11.99 -10.91 6.51
CA PHE A 24 11.94 -10.12 7.74
C PHE A 24 11.63 -8.64 7.45
N VAL A 25 12.38 -8.01 6.55
CA VAL A 25 12.15 -6.60 6.19
C VAL A 25 10.77 -6.40 5.57
N LEU A 26 10.31 -7.34 4.74
CA LEU A 26 8.98 -7.28 4.12
C LEU A 26 7.84 -7.37 5.15
N TYR A 27 7.96 -8.22 6.16
CA TYR A 27 6.95 -8.30 7.21
C TYR A 27 7.03 -7.12 8.16
N LEU A 28 8.23 -6.64 8.47
CA LEU A 28 8.43 -5.46 9.30
C LEU A 28 7.84 -4.20 8.64
N SER A 29 8.01 -4.03 7.34
CA SER A 29 7.38 -2.91 6.62
C SER A 29 5.86 -3.01 6.59
N GLN A 30 5.30 -4.21 6.44
CA GLN A 30 3.85 -4.43 6.54
C GLN A 30 3.31 -4.09 7.93
N ILE A 31 3.99 -4.55 8.99
CA ILE A 31 3.62 -4.22 10.37
C ILE A 31 3.70 -2.70 10.59
N ALA A 32 4.81 -2.07 10.17
CA ALA A 32 4.97 -0.63 10.27
C ALA A 32 3.87 0.14 9.51
N TRP A 33 3.47 -0.35 8.35
CA TRP A 33 2.39 0.24 7.55
C TRP A 33 1.03 0.16 8.27
N VAL A 34 0.71 -0.97 8.89
CA VAL A 34 -0.52 -1.14 9.68
C VAL A 34 -0.49 -0.25 10.92
N LEU A 35 0.62 -0.23 11.65
CA LEU A 35 0.80 0.62 12.82
C LEU A 35 0.67 2.11 12.48
N LEU A 36 1.21 2.52 11.33
CA LEU A 36 1.06 3.88 10.82
C LEU A 36 -0.41 4.24 10.62
N GLY A 37 -1.21 3.34 10.03
CA GLY A 37 -2.65 3.54 9.87
C GLY A 37 -3.39 3.71 11.19
N VAL A 38 -3.11 2.83 12.17
CA VAL A 38 -3.71 2.90 13.51
C VAL A 38 -3.33 4.20 14.22
N TYR A 39 -2.05 4.59 14.14
CA TYR A 39 -1.55 5.83 14.71
C TYR A 39 -2.26 7.05 14.13
N LEU A 40 -2.37 7.11 12.80
CA LEU A 40 -3.08 8.19 12.11
C LEU A 40 -4.57 8.21 12.45
N TYR A 41 -5.23 7.04 12.50
CA TYR A 41 -6.66 6.93 12.84
C TYR A 41 -6.96 7.38 14.27
N SER A 42 -6.14 6.96 15.24
CA SER A 42 -6.31 7.33 16.65
C SER A 42 -6.10 8.82 16.91
N GLY A 43 -5.35 9.49 16.05
CA GLY A 43 -4.98 10.89 16.18
C GLY A 43 -5.68 11.82 15.19
N ALA A 44 -6.57 11.31 14.34
CA ALA A 44 -7.34 12.09 13.39
C ALA A 44 -8.64 12.57 14.05
N TYR A 45 -8.99 13.83 13.80
CA TYR A 45 -10.25 14.38 14.27
C TYR A 45 -11.37 14.03 13.28
N TRP A 46 -12.38 13.30 13.75
CA TRP A 46 -13.57 12.98 12.96
C TRP A 46 -14.70 13.94 13.37
N PRO A 47 -15.25 14.74 12.43
CA PRO A 47 -16.36 15.61 12.74
C PRO A 47 -17.61 14.76 13.08
N SER A 48 -18.44 15.26 14.00
CA SER A 48 -19.67 14.59 14.45
C SER A 48 -20.70 14.38 13.33
N THR A 49 -20.56 15.10 12.22
CA THR A 49 -21.35 14.93 10.99
C THR A 49 -20.95 13.70 10.17
N CYS A 50 -19.79 13.09 10.45
CA CYS A 50 -19.23 11.95 9.73
C CYS A 50 -18.45 11.05 10.69
N MET A 51 -19.14 10.53 11.70
CA MET A 51 -18.58 9.58 12.66
C MET A 51 -18.78 8.16 12.09
N PRO A 52 -17.71 7.46 11.69
CA PRO A 52 -17.87 6.18 11.01
C PRO A 52 -18.22 5.07 12.01
N GLU A 53 -19.35 4.40 11.79
CA GLU A 53 -19.71 3.18 12.53
C GLU A 53 -19.18 1.93 11.85
N ASN A 54 -18.97 2.00 10.53
CA ASN A 54 -18.59 0.87 9.68
C ASN A 54 -17.38 1.19 8.78
N LEU A 55 -16.64 0.16 8.35
CA LEU A 55 -15.48 0.32 7.45
C LEU A 55 -15.81 1.08 6.15
N LEU A 56 -17.00 0.84 5.57
CA LEU A 56 -17.44 1.55 4.37
C LEU A 56 -17.65 3.05 4.63
N GLU A 57 -18.17 3.41 5.79
CA GLU A 57 -18.36 4.80 6.19
C GLU A 57 -17.03 5.48 6.45
N ILE A 58 -16.01 4.77 6.95
CA ILE A 58 -14.63 5.30 7.05
C ILE A 58 -14.16 5.76 5.68
N TYR A 59 -14.37 4.97 4.61
CA TYR A 59 -13.99 5.37 3.25
C TYR A 59 -14.84 6.51 2.70
N ALA A 60 -16.16 6.50 2.92
CA ALA A 60 -17.04 7.57 2.46
C ALA A 60 -16.76 8.90 3.15
N CYS A 61 -16.54 8.87 4.47
CA CYS A 61 -16.19 10.03 5.27
C CYS A 61 -14.73 10.45 5.07
N SER A 62 -13.83 9.56 4.65
CA SER A 62 -12.40 9.87 4.43
C SER A 62 -12.18 11.07 3.53
N MET A 63 -13.02 11.26 2.50
CA MET A 63 -12.87 12.37 1.55
C MET A 63 -13.13 13.74 2.17
N ARG A 64 -13.84 13.81 3.29
CA ARG A 64 -14.13 15.04 4.04
C ARG A 64 -13.10 15.37 5.12
N LEU A 65 -12.22 14.42 5.48
CA LEU A 65 -11.17 14.65 6.49
C LEU A 65 -10.29 15.89 6.22
N PRO A 66 -9.90 16.22 4.97
CA PRO A 66 -9.09 17.41 4.72
C PRO A 66 -9.90 18.72 4.62
N GLU A 67 -11.24 18.69 4.59
CA GLU A 67 -12.06 19.88 4.32
C GLU A 67 -12.29 20.76 5.56
N ASP A 68 -12.47 20.18 6.75
CA ASP A 68 -12.85 20.90 7.97
C ASP A 68 -11.65 21.47 8.77
N GLY A 69 -10.60 21.94 8.07
CA GLY A 69 -9.38 22.46 8.71
C GLY A 69 -8.40 21.38 9.17
N GLY A 70 -8.48 20.19 8.57
CA GLY A 70 -7.68 19.02 8.88
C GLY A 70 -6.18 19.29 8.72
N GLY A 71 -5.41 19.00 9.75
CA GLY A 71 -3.96 19.08 9.72
C GLY A 71 -3.33 18.00 8.83
N TRP A 72 -2.00 17.91 8.92
CA TRP A 72 -1.23 16.94 8.12
C TRP A 72 -1.62 15.48 8.42
N ARG A 73 -2.20 15.21 9.59
CA ARG A 73 -2.59 13.86 10.03
C ARG A 73 -3.82 13.35 9.30
N GLU A 74 -4.82 14.21 9.12
CA GLU A 74 -6.06 13.92 8.43
C GLU A 74 -5.80 13.66 6.94
N ALA A 75 -4.94 14.47 6.32
CA ALA A 75 -4.47 14.24 4.96
C ALA A 75 -3.65 12.95 4.83
N ALA A 76 -2.77 12.67 5.81
CA ALA A 76 -2.00 11.44 5.86
C ALA A 76 -2.90 10.20 6.04
N LEU A 77 -3.97 10.29 6.83
CA LEU A 77 -4.92 9.19 7.00
C LEU A 77 -5.72 8.93 5.72
N LEU A 78 -6.20 9.98 5.04
CA LEU A 78 -6.82 9.85 3.73
C LEU A 78 -5.88 9.14 2.75
N THR A 79 -4.65 9.61 2.61
CA THR A 79 -3.69 8.97 1.69
C THR A 79 -3.40 7.53 2.07
N TRP A 80 -3.27 7.21 3.36
CA TRP A 80 -3.09 5.84 3.82
C TRP A 80 -4.28 4.94 3.49
N LEU A 81 -5.51 5.40 3.74
CA LEU A 81 -6.75 4.69 3.44
C LEU A 81 -6.87 4.37 1.95
N TRP A 82 -6.51 5.29 1.08
CA TRP A 82 -6.60 5.10 -0.37
C TRP A 82 -5.37 4.39 -0.97
N ALA A 83 -4.20 4.48 -0.34
CA ALA A 83 -3.01 3.75 -0.78
C ALA A 83 -3.11 2.25 -0.48
N THR A 84 -3.70 1.86 0.66
CA THR A 84 -3.83 0.45 1.06
C THR A 84 -4.51 -0.45 0.01
N PRO A 85 -5.70 -0.14 -0.54
CA PRO A 85 -6.34 -0.98 -1.55
C PRO A 85 -5.53 -1.04 -2.85
N ILE A 86 -4.86 0.05 -3.23
CA ILE A 86 -4.00 0.09 -4.43
C ILE A 86 -2.82 -0.86 -4.25
N LEU A 87 -2.13 -0.80 -3.10
CA LEU A 87 -0.98 -1.67 -2.81
C LEU A 87 -1.39 -3.15 -2.78
N VAL A 88 -2.55 -3.45 -2.18
CA VAL A 88 -3.11 -4.81 -2.15
C VAL A 88 -3.44 -5.28 -3.57
N MET A 89 -4.06 -4.44 -4.38
CA MET A 89 -4.42 -4.78 -5.76
C MET A 89 -3.19 -5.01 -6.64
N LEU A 90 -2.12 -4.21 -6.46
CA LEU A 90 -0.85 -4.39 -7.13
C LEU A 90 -0.16 -5.69 -6.71
N GLU A 91 -0.19 -6.04 -5.42
CA GLU A 91 0.36 -7.30 -4.91
C GLU A 91 -0.42 -8.52 -5.46
N ILE A 92 -1.75 -8.43 -5.54
CA ILE A 92 -2.59 -9.46 -6.16
C ILE A 92 -2.26 -9.60 -7.64
N SER A 93 -2.21 -8.49 -8.38
CA SER A 93 -1.84 -8.47 -9.81
C SER A 93 -0.46 -9.10 -10.04
N ARG A 94 0.52 -8.77 -9.19
CA ARG A 94 1.88 -9.33 -9.24
C ARG A 94 1.89 -10.83 -9.04
N ARG A 95 1.03 -11.37 -8.16
CA ARG A 95 0.92 -12.83 -7.94
C ARG A 95 0.18 -13.53 -9.07
N TRP A 96 -0.86 -12.92 -9.61
CA TRP A 96 -1.64 -13.50 -10.72
C TRP A 96 -0.86 -13.53 -12.03
N GLY A 97 -0.06 -12.50 -12.29
CA GLY A 97 0.81 -12.42 -13.46
C GLY A 97 1.90 -13.49 -13.51
N GLN A 98 2.25 -14.13 -12.39
CA GLN A 98 3.22 -15.23 -12.33
C GLN A 98 2.61 -16.61 -12.57
N SER A 99 1.27 -16.73 -12.65
CA SER A 99 0.59 -18.04 -12.73
C SER A 99 0.32 -18.50 -14.17
N LYS A 100 0.88 -17.81 -15.18
CA LYS A 100 0.50 -17.98 -16.60
C LYS A 100 1.60 -18.53 -17.51
N ASP A 101 2.66 -19.10 -16.94
CA ASP A 101 3.71 -19.82 -17.66
C ASP A 101 3.90 -21.23 -17.07
#